data_AF-A0A0P9PXQ7-F1
#
_entry.id   AF-A0A0P9PXQ7-F1
#
_cell.length_a   1.000
_cell.length_b   1.000
_cell.length_c   1.000
_cell.angle_alpha   90.00
_cell.angle_beta   90.00
_cell.angle_gamma   90.00
#
_symmetry.space_group_name_H-M   'P 1'
#
loop_
_entity.id
_entity.type
_entity.pdbx_description
1 polymer ?
#
loop_
_entity_poly.entity_id
_entity_poly.type
_entity_poly.pdbx_seq_one_letter_code
_entity_poly.pdbx_strand_id
1 'polypeptide(L)'
;MPYSCSIEHAVDHVLAQLPEHIHLGMPLGLGKPNRFVNALYQRISQLPERRLTIYTALTLGRPTPGEGLQARFLEPFLERVFGDYPELEFLAALRRDKLPHNIRVQQFFMQPGSRAAC
;
A
#
# COMPACT_ATOMS: atom_id res chain seq x y z
N MET A 1 19.67 21.35 3.99
CA MET A 1 18.45 21.62 4.79
C MET A 1 17.39 20.61 4.36
N PRO A 2 16.91 19.71 5.22
CA PRO A 2 15.81 18.82 4.85
C PRO A 2 14.53 19.66 4.68
N TYR A 3 13.87 19.54 3.52
CA TYR A 3 12.56 20.12 3.30
C TYR A 3 11.52 19.28 4.08
N SER A 4 10.79 19.88 5.02
CA SER A 4 9.68 19.24 5.73
C SER A 4 8.35 19.86 5.29
N CYS A 5 7.42 19.03 4.80
CA CYS A 5 6.05 19.43 4.48
C CYS A 5 5.08 18.35 4.97
N SER A 6 3.77 18.66 4.98
CA SER A 6 2.76 17.65 5.28
C SER A 6 2.62 16.65 4.12
N ILE A 7 2.04 15.48 4.39
CA ILE A 7 1.82 14.46 3.37
C ILE A 7 0.92 14.99 2.26
N GLU A 8 -0.10 15.77 2.63
CA GLU A 8 -1.06 16.38 1.72
C GLU A 8 -0.34 17.35 0.78
N HIS A 9 0.53 18.20 1.32
CA HIS A 9 1.34 19.10 0.51
C HIS A 9 2.27 18.35 -0.44
N ALA A 10 2.88 17.24 0.02
CA ALA A 10 3.69 16.40 -0.84
C ALA A 10 2.88 15.77 -1.98
N VAL A 11 1.65 15.32 -1.70
CA VAL A 11 0.73 14.78 -2.72
C VAL A 11 0.34 15.86 -3.71
N ASP A 12 -0.07 17.05 -3.26
CA ASP A 12 -0.43 18.16 -4.13
C ASP A 12 0.75 18.58 -5.02
N HIS A 13 1.96 18.62 -4.46
CA HIS A 13 3.18 18.91 -5.19
C HIS A 13 3.46 17.88 -6.29
N VAL A 14 3.30 16.59 -5.99
CA VAL A 14 3.46 15.50 -6.96
C VAL A 14 2.42 15.62 -8.07
N LEU A 15 1.16 15.88 -7.74
CA LEU A 15 0.09 16.01 -8.73
C LEU A 15 0.23 17.27 -9.60
N ALA A 16 0.84 18.33 -9.09
CA ALA A 16 1.12 19.55 -9.84
C ALA A 16 2.28 19.38 -10.83
N GLN A 17 3.26 18.54 -10.53
CA GLN A 17 4.47 18.41 -11.35
C GLN A 17 4.48 17.23 -12.30
N LEU A 18 3.84 16.12 -11.92
CA LEU A 18 3.87 14.90 -12.71
C LEU A 18 2.72 14.88 -13.73
N PRO A 19 2.92 14.20 -14.89
CA PRO A 19 1.87 14.01 -15.87
C PRO A 19 0.68 13.22 -15.29
N GLU A 20 -0.41 13.15 -16.05
CA GLU A 20 -1.64 12.46 -15.66
C GLU A 20 -1.40 10.99 -15.24
N HIS A 21 -0.45 10.32 -15.90
CA HIS A 21 -0.07 8.95 -15.58
C HIS A 21 1.22 8.89 -14.77
N ILE A 22 1.08 8.53 -13.49
CA ILE A 22 2.17 8.39 -12.54
C ILE A 22 2.62 6.92 -12.46
N HIS A 23 3.92 6.71 -12.64
CA HIS A 23 4.59 5.43 -12.43
C HIS A 23 5.38 5.48 -11.12
N LEU A 24 4.90 4.77 -10.09
CA LEU A 24 5.47 4.78 -8.76
C LEU A 24 6.28 3.50 -8.49
N GLY A 25 7.60 3.62 -8.41
CA GLY A 25 8.49 2.55 -7.95
C GLY A 25 8.62 2.54 -6.43
N MET A 26 8.22 1.44 -5.78
CA MET A 26 8.35 1.26 -4.33
C MET A 26 9.49 0.30 -3.97
N PRO A 27 10.29 0.60 -2.93
CA PRO A 27 11.41 -0.26 -2.54
C PRO A 27 10.94 -1.61 -2.00
N LEU A 28 11.73 -2.65 -2.26
CA LEU A 28 11.52 -4.01 -1.73
C LEU A 28 11.68 -4.07 -0.21
N GLY A 29 12.60 -3.29 0.37
CA GLY A 29 13.01 -3.36 1.78
C GLY A 29 11.93 -3.00 2.82
N LEU A 30 12.31 -3.14 4.10
CA LEU A 30 11.53 -2.70 5.25
C LEU A 30 11.46 -1.17 5.28
N GLY A 31 10.26 -0.61 5.38
CA GLY A 31 10.04 0.84 5.42
C GLY A 31 9.52 1.47 4.12
N LYS A 32 8.48 0.87 3.51
CA LYS A 32 7.73 1.53 2.43
C LYS A 32 7.07 2.82 2.97
N PRO A 33 6.98 3.89 2.17
CA PRO A 33 6.37 5.15 2.59
C PRO A 33 4.83 5.06 2.63
N ASN A 34 4.30 4.13 3.43
CA ASN A 34 2.90 3.71 3.38
C ASN A 34 1.91 4.86 3.55
N ARG A 35 2.17 5.80 4.47
CA ARG A 35 1.29 6.95 4.68
C ARG A 35 1.19 7.83 3.44
N PHE A 36 2.32 8.10 2.79
CA PHE A 36 2.35 8.89 1.55
C PHE A 36 1.67 8.14 0.39
N VAL A 37 1.95 6.84 0.25
CA VAL A 37 1.34 6.02 -0.80
C VAL A 37 -0.16 5.89 -0.63
N ASN A 38 -0.65 5.75 0.60
CA ASN A 38 -2.09 5.74 0.89
C ASN A 38 -2.73 7.09 0.53
N ALA A 39 -2.11 8.21 0.92
CA ALA A 39 -2.63 9.53 0.57
C ALA A 39 -2.68 9.75 -0.95
N LEU A 40 -1.63 9.35 -1.68
CA LEU A 40 -1.59 9.42 -3.15
C LEU A 40 -2.62 8.47 -3.80
N TYR A 41 -2.74 7.24 -3.29
CA TYR A 41 -3.73 6.26 -3.74
C TYR A 41 -5.16 6.77 -3.56
N GLN A 42 -5.49 7.31 -2.39
CA GLN A 42 -6.80 7.89 -2.10
C GLN A 42 -7.11 9.07 -3.02
N ARG A 43 -6.16 9.99 -3.19
CA ARG A 43 -6.36 11.15 -4.07
C ARG A 43 -6.56 10.73 -5.52
N ILE A 44 -5.76 9.81 -6.06
CA ILE A 44 -5.92 9.36 -7.46
C ILE A 44 -7.18 8.52 -7.65
N SER A 45 -7.62 7.76 -6.63
CA SER A 45 -8.87 7.00 -6.70
C SER A 45 -10.11 7.89 -6.92
N GLN A 46 -10.03 9.17 -6.58
CA GLN A 46 -11.10 10.17 -6.76
C GLN A 46 -10.97 10.97 -8.08
N LEU A 47 -9.90 10.78 -8.84
CA LEU A 47 -9.57 11.54 -10.05
C LEU A 47 -9.49 10.57 -11.25
N PRO A 48 -10.61 10.26 -11.92
CA PRO A 48 -10.65 9.26 -12.99
C PRO A 48 -9.77 9.62 -14.21
N GLU A 49 -9.47 10.90 -14.40
CA GLU A 49 -8.55 11.40 -15.43
C GLU A 49 -7.08 11.13 -15.11
N ARG A 50 -6.74 10.86 -13.84
CA ARG A 50 -5.38 10.52 -13.39
C ARG A 50 -5.21 9.01 -13.36
N ARG A 51 -4.00 8.52 -13.67
CA ARG A 51 -3.65 7.09 -13.64
C ARG A 51 -2.47 6.83 -12.72
N LEU A 52 -2.51 5.74 -11.96
CA LEU A 52 -1.40 5.32 -11.09
C LEU A 52 -0.99 3.87 -11.39
N THR A 53 0.27 3.67 -11.75
CA THR A 53 0.87 2.33 -11.78
C THR A 53 1.89 2.20 -10.65
N ILE A 54 1.64 1.28 -9.72
CA ILE A 54 2.55 0.98 -8.60
C ILE A 54 3.37 -0.25 -8.95
N TYR A 55 4.68 -0.07 -9.05
CA TYR A 55 5.66 -1.14 -9.19
C TYR A 55 6.21 -1.46 -7.81
N THR A 56 5.98 -2.67 -7.33
CA THR A 56 6.47 -3.11 -6.03
C THR A 56 6.91 -4.56 -6.13
N ALA A 57 7.76 -4.97 -5.21
CA ALA A 57 8.11 -6.37 -5.07
C ALA A 57 7.10 -7.05 -4.14
N LEU A 58 7.55 -7.65 -3.05
CA LEU A 58 6.65 -8.22 -2.05
C LEU A 58 6.01 -7.11 -1.21
N THR A 59 4.68 -7.17 -1.07
CA THR A 59 3.94 -6.28 -0.17
C THR A 59 3.35 -7.10 0.96
N LEU A 60 4.02 -7.08 2.11
CA LEU A 60 3.60 -7.78 3.32
C LEU A 60 2.53 -6.94 4.03
N GLY A 61 1.37 -7.56 4.26
CA GLY A 61 0.32 -7.02 5.11
C GLY A 61 0.50 -7.43 6.57
N ARG A 62 -0.27 -6.81 7.46
CA ARG A 62 -0.40 -7.27 8.84
C ARG A 62 -1.07 -8.65 8.83
N PRO A 63 -0.55 -9.66 9.55
CA PRO A 63 -1.22 -10.95 9.65
C PRO A 63 -2.61 -10.79 10.28
N THR A 64 -3.62 -11.41 9.67
CA THR A 64 -4.95 -11.49 10.28
C THR A 64 -4.94 -12.61 11.32
N PRO A 65 -5.27 -12.35 12.59
CA PRO A 65 -5.47 -13.42 13.55
C PRO A 65 -6.62 -14.31 13.09
N GLY A 66 -6.42 -15.63 13.14
CA GLY A 66 -7.52 -16.60 13.00
C GLY A 66 -8.43 -16.57 14.22
N GLU A 67 -9.22 -17.61 14.44
CA GLU A 67 -10.18 -17.65 15.55
C GLU A 67 -9.64 -18.40 16.79
N GLY A 68 -10.34 -18.24 17.92
CA GLY A 68 -10.12 -19.04 19.13
C GLY A 68 -8.73 -18.85 19.76
N LEU A 69 -8.03 -19.97 19.99
CA LEU A 69 -6.72 -19.95 20.65
C LEU A 69 -5.65 -19.24 19.81
N GLN A 70 -5.74 -19.33 18.48
CA GLN A 70 -4.81 -18.65 17.58
C GLN A 70 -4.91 -17.12 17.73
N ALA A 71 -6.14 -16.59 17.84
CA ALA A 71 -6.38 -15.16 18.06
C ALA A 71 -5.74 -14.70 19.37
N ARG A 72 -6.08 -15.37 20.48
CA ARG A 72 -5.63 -15.02 21.83
C ARG A 72 -4.12 -15.02 21.99
N PHE A 73 -3.43 -15.89 21.25
CA PHE A 73 -1.96 -15.94 21.25
C PHE A 73 -1.34 -14.88 20.35
N LEU A 74 -1.92 -14.64 19.16
CA LEU A 74 -1.32 -13.78 18.13
C LEU A 74 -1.65 -12.29 18.33
N GLU A 75 -2.82 -11.95 18.85
CA GLU A 75 -3.26 -10.55 19.04
C GLU A 75 -2.27 -9.71 19.88
N PRO A 76 -1.80 -10.15 21.08
CA PRO A 76 -0.83 -9.37 21.85
C PRO A 76 0.50 -9.16 21.12
N PHE A 77 0.91 -10.14 20.30
CA PHE A 77 2.09 -10.03 19.46
C PHE A 77 1.89 -9.00 18.35
N LEU A 78 0.73 -9.02 17.69
CA LEU A 78 0.40 -8.09 16.62
C LEU A 78 0.33 -6.64 17.14
N GLU A 79 -0.27 -6.42 18.31
CA GLU A 79 -0.30 -5.09 18.93
C GLU A 79 1.10 -4.57 19.26
N ARG A 80 1.97 -5.43 19.81
CA ARG A 80 3.32 -5.03 20.18
C ARG A 80 4.24 -4.78 18.98
N VAL A 81 4.10 -5.56 17.91
CA VAL A 81 5.02 -5.53 16.75
C VAL A 81 4.50 -4.68 15.60
N PHE A 82 3.18 -4.72 15.34
CA PHE A 82 2.54 -3.99 14.24
C PHE A 82 1.70 -2.80 14.72
N GLY A 83 1.65 -2.51 16.02
CA GLY A 83 0.88 -1.44 16.67
C GLY A 83 0.22 -0.42 15.74
N ASP A 84 0.92 0.68 15.48
CA ASP A 84 0.47 1.80 14.64
C ASP A 84 0.94 1.70 13.18
N TYR A 85 1.39 0.51 12.73
CA TYR A 85 1.88 0.29 11.38
C TYR A 85 0.76 0.57 10.36
N PRO A 86 0.92 1.60 9.50
CA PRO A 86 -0.07 1.88 8.46
C PRO A 86 0.07 0.83 7.37
N GLU A 87 -0.94 -0.02 7.19
CA GLU A 87 -1.01 -0.95 6.05
C GLU A 87 -1.26 -0.16 4.75
N LEU A 88 -0.74 -0.66 3.63
CA LEU A 88 -1.02 -0.09 2.32
C LEU A 88 -2.47 -0.36 1.93
N GLU A 89 -3.27 0.68 1.75
CA GLU A 89 -4.72 0.56 1.53
C GLU A 89 -5.06 -0.17 0.23
N PHE A 90 -4.23 -0.01 -0.81
CA PHE A 90 -4.41 -0.74 -2.06
C PHE A 90 -4.30 -2.27 -1.87
N LEU A 91 -3.70 -2.78 -0.78
CA LEU A 91 -3.60 -4.22 -0.52
C LEU A 91 -4.96 -4.87 -0.33
N ALA A 92 -5.88 -4.21 0.39
CA ALA A 92 -7.22 -4.75 0.60
C ALA A 92 -8.00 -4.84 -0.71
N ALA A 93 -7.90 -3.80 -1.55
CA ALA A 93 -8.49 -3.77 -2.88
C ALA A 93 -7.84 -4.81 -3.81
N LEU A 94 -6.50 -4.94 -3.79
CA LEU A 94 -5.77 -5.93 -4.56
C LEU A 94 -6.12 -7.37 -4.17
N ARG A 95 -6.24 -7.68 -2.87
CA ARG A 95 -6.65 -9.02 -2.38
C ARG A 95 -8.06 -9.41 -2.81
N ARG A 96 -8.94 -8.43 -3.02
CA ARG A 96 -10.34 -8.63 -3.42
C ARG A 96 -10.58 -8.50 -4.92
N ASP A 97 -9.54 -8.22 -5.70
CA ASP A 97 -9.63 -7.87 -7.12
C ASP A 97 -10.59 -6.68 -7.40
N LYS A 98 -10.50 -5.65 -6.55
CA LYS A 98 -11.35 -4.45 -6.58
C LYS A 98 -10.54 -3.15 -6.66
N LEU A 99 -9.43 -3.15 -7.39
CA LEU A 99 -8.70 -1.92 -7.64
C LEU A 99 -9.54 -0.97 -8.51
N PRO A 100 -9.51 0.36 -8.26
CA PRO A 100 -10.09 1.34 -9.17
C PRO A 100 -9.56 1.16 -10.59
N HIS A 101 -10.40 1.42 -11.60
CA HIS A 101 -10.07 1.21 -13.01
C HIS A 101 -8.84 2.01 -13.47
N ASN A 102 -8.55 3.12 -12.81
CA ASN A 102 -7.42 4.00 -13.10
C ASN A 102 -6.15 3.66 -12.28
N ILE A 103 -6.15 2.58 -11.50
CA ILE A 103 -5.02 2.16 -10.66
C ILE A 103 -4.59 0.73 -10.99
N ARG A 104 -3.29 0.55 -11.22
CA ARG A 104 -2.66 -0.74 -11.49
C ARG A 104 -1.55 -1.01 -10.49
N VAL A 105 -1.48 -2.24 -9.98
CA VAL A 105 -0.38 -2.71 -9.12
C VAL A 105 0.34 -3.85 -9.83
N GLN A 106 1.65 -3.71 -10.01
CA GLN A 106 2.52 -4.72 -10.61
C GLN A 106 3.47 -5.24 -9.53
N GLN A 107 3.26 -6.49 -9.14
CA GLN A 107 4.08 -7.18 -8.14
C GLN A 107 5.00 -8.20 -8.81
N PHE A 108 6.30 -8.09 -8.54
CA PHE A 108 7.30 -8.99 -9.14
C PHE A 108 7.64 -10.21 -8.27
N PHE A 109 7.28 -10.17 -6.99
CA PHE A 109 7.47 -11.28 -6.05
C PHE A 109 6.12 -11.62 -5.41
N MET A 110 5.76 -12.90 -5.41
CA MET A 110 4.57 -13.41 -4.74
C MET A 110 4.95 -14.00 -3.38
N GLN A 111 4.08 -13.84 -2.38
CA GLN A 111 4.27 -14.49 -1.10
C GLN A 111 4.16 -16.01 -1.29
N PRO A 112 5.19 -16.80 -0.91
CA PRO A 112 5.12 -18.25 -1.01
C PRO A 112 3.87 -18.79 -0.29
N GLY A 113 3.08 -19.62 -0.96
CA GLY A 113 1.86 -20.21 -0.41
C GLY A 113 0.62 -19.32 -0.39
N SER A 114 0.70 -18.03 -0.77
CA SER A 114 -0.48 -17.13 -0.78
C SER A 114 -1.33 -17.23 -2.06
N ARG A 115 -0.79 -17.87 -3.10
CA ARG A 115 -1.41 -18.03 -4.43
C ARG A 115 -1.15 -19.45 -4.95
N ALA A 116 -1.71 -20.44 -4.26
CA ALA A 116 -1.62 -21.86 -4.65
C ALA A 116 -2.62 -22.27 -5.74
N ALA A 117 -3.36 -21.33 -6.32
CA ALA A 117 -4.20 -21.55 -7.49
C ALA A 117 -3.55 -20.83 -8.69
N CYS A 118 -2.72 -21.58 -9.42
CA CYS A 118 -2.58 -21.36 -10.86
C CYS A 118 -3.82 -21.93 -11.55
#